data_AF-A0A2N2RE90-F1
#
_entry.id   AF-A0A2N2RE90-F1
#
_cell.length_a   1.000
_cell.length_b   1.000
_cell.length_c   1.000
_cell.angle_alpha   90.00
_cell.angle_beta   90.00
_cell.angle_gamma   90.00
#
_symmetry.space_group_name_H-M   'P 1'
#
loop_
_entity.id
_entity.type
_entity.pdbx_description
1 polymer ?
#
loop_
_entity_poly.entity_id
_entity_poly.type
_entity_poly.pdbx_seq_one_letter_code
_entity_poly.pdbx_strand_id
1 'polypeptide(L)'
;MLQFDKAPKKATNLSLNSGVLEAARAMGMNISQTVDALLAEEVKRRYWEKWRDDNRNAFKAYNERVAEDGIWGAKYRTFGKSAGDGRKE
;
A
#
# COMPACT_ATOMS: atom_id res chain seq x y z
N MET A 1 -0.46 -6.96 7.78
CA MET A 1 0.07 -5.82 7.01
C MET A 1 1.54 -6.11 6.71
N LEU A 2 2.05 -5.83 5.51
CA LEU A 2 3.46 -6.11 5.18
C LEU A 2 4.40 -5.31 6.10
N GLN A 3 5.10 -6.00 7.00
CA GLN A 3 6.12 -5.46 7.89
C GLN A 3 7.47 -6.06 7.51
N PHE A 4 8.38 -5.21 7.03
CA PHE A 4 9.73 -5.60 6.58
C PHE A 4 10.83 -5.17 7.56
N ASP A 5 10.47 -4.39 8.58
CA ASP A 5 11.35 -3.79 9.59
C ASP A 5 11.91 -4.81 10.60
N LYS A 6 11.29 -5.98 10.74
CA LYS A 6 11.67 -7.02 11.71
C LYS A 6 12.44 -8.20 11.11
N ALA A 7 12.61 -8.24 9.79
CA ALA A 7 13.25 -9.35 9.11
C ALA A 7 14.79 -9.18 9.06
N PRO A 8 15.59 -10.23 9.29
CA PRO A 8 17.03 -10.15 9.14
C PRO A 8 17.42 -9.94 7.66
N LYS A 9 18.45 -9.12 7.41
CA LYS A 9 18.95 -8.87 6.05
C LYS A 9 19.57 -10.14 5.48
N LYS A 10 19.18 -10.50 4.27
CA LYS A 10 19.75 -11.63 3.54
C LYS A 10 20.61 -11.13 2.38
N ALA A 11 21.88 -11.54 2.35
CA ALA A 11 22.77 -11.25 1.23
C ALA A 11 22.19 -11.88 -0.05
N THR A 12 22.05 -11.06 -1.09
CA THR A 12 21.48 -11.46 -2.38
C THR A 12 22.38 -10.93 -3.48
N ASN A 13 22.76 -11.78 -4.44
CA ASN A 13 23.52 -11.35 -5.61
C ASN A 13 22.57 -10.69 -6.62
N LEU A 14 22.82 -9.42 -6.93
CA LEU A 14 22.03 -8.63 -7.88
C LEU A 14 22.96 -8.07 -8.97
N SER A 15 22.54 -8.20 -10.22
CA SER A 15 23.22 -7.56 -11.34
C SER A 15 22.58 -6.20 -11.60
N LEU A 16 23.37 -5.13 -11.48
CA LEU A 16 22.96 -3.75 -11.76
C LEU A 16 23.85 -3.15 -12.86
N ASN A 17 23.38 -2.07 -13.47
CA ASN A 17 24.16 -1.33 -14.47
C ASN A 17 25.46 -0.80 -13.83
N SER A 18 26.59 -1.12 -14.47
CA SER A 18 27.92 -0.73 -13.98
C SER A 18 28.12 0.78 -13.91
N GLY A 19 27.65 1.54 -14.91
CA GLY A 19 27.76 3.00 -14.92
C GLY A 19 27.00 3.66 -13.77
N VAL A 20 25.82 3.14 -13.44
CA VAL A 20 25.03 3.63 -12.28
C VAL A 20 25.72 3.29 -10.96
N LEU A 21 26.30 2.08 -10.85
CA LEU A 21 27.05 1.68 -9.66
C LEU A 21 28.29 2.55 -9.44
N GLU A 22 29.09 2.81 -10.48
CA GLU A 22 30.27 3.65 -10.36
C GLU A 22 29.91 5.09 -9.99
N ALA A 23 28.87 5.65 -10.62
CA ALA A 23 28.38 6.98 -10.25
C ALA A 23 27.89 7.03 -8.79
N ALA A 24 27.11 6.04 -8.35
CA ALA A 24 26.62 5.96 -6.97
C ALA A 24 27.77 5.82 -5.96
N ARG A 25 28.81 5.04 -6.28
CA ARG A 25 30.01 4.91 -5.45
C ARG A 25 30.79 6.23 -5.36
N ALA A 26 30.98 6.91 -6.50
CA ALA A 26 31.66 8.21 -6.54
C ALA A 26 30.93 9.28 -5.71
N MET A 27 29.60 9.19 -5.62
CA MET A 27 28.76 10.05 -4.78
C MET A 27 28.69 9.61 -3.31
N GLY A 28 29.40 8.55 -2.91
CA GLY A 28 29.40 8.05 -1.53
C GLY A 28 28.06 7.44 -1.08
N MET A 29 27.21 7.00 -2.01
CA MET A 29 25.89 6.46 -1.68
C MET A 29 25.98 5.08 -1.02
N ASN A 30 25.11 4.83 -0.04
CA ASN A 30 24.91 3.50 0.51
C ASN A 30 23.98 2.67 -0.40
N ILE A 31 24.56 2.06 -1.43
CA ILE A 31 23.85 1.31 -2.47
C ILE A 31 22.95 0.22 -1.86
N SER A 32 23.42 -0.51 -0.85
CA SER A 32 22.64 -1.58 -0.22
C SER A 32 21.39 -1.03 0.44
N GLN A 33 21.51 0.05 1.21
CA GLN A 33 20.37 0.67 1.89
C GLN A 33 19.38 1.30 0.89
N THR A 34 19.89 1.94 -0.16
CA THR A 34 19.05 2.55 -1.21
C THR A 34 18.24 1.49 -1.97
N VAL A 35 18.89 0.41 -2.41
CA VAL A 35 18.20 -0.69 -3.12
C VAL A 35 17.18 -1.38 -2.22
N ASP A 36 17.51 -1.60 -0.96
CA ASP A 36 16.59 -2.19 0.03
C ASP A 36 15.32 -1.35 0.21
N ALA A 37 15.47 -0.04 0.38
CA ALA A 37 14.33 0.88 0.53
C ALA A 37 13.45 0.92 -0.74
N LEU A 38 14.07 1.07 -1.91
CA LEU A 38 13.35 1.11 -3.20
C LEU A 38 12.60 -0.19 -3.48
N LEU A 39 13.23 -1.33 -3.20
CA LEU A 39 12.61 -2.63 -3.36
C LEU A 39 11.44 -2.81 -2.38
N ALA A 40 11.60 -2.41 -1.12
CA ALA A 40 10.52 -2.47 -0.14
C ALA A 40 9.31 -1.63 -0.56
N GLU A 41 9.51 -0.42 -1.08
CA GLU A 41 8.43 0.43 -1.58
C GLU A 41 7.72 -0.20 -2.79
N GLU A 42 8.47 -0.70 -3.76
CA GLU A 42 7.90 -1.33 -4.96
C GLU A 42 7.11 -2.61 -4.62
N VAL A 43 7.62 -3.43 -3.68
CA VAL A 43 6.91 -4.61 -3.19
C VAL A 43 5.61 -4.22 -2.50
N LYS A 44 5.62 -3.19 -1.64
CA LYS A 44 4.38 -2.69 -1.02
C LYS A 44 3.39 -2.22 -2.08
N ARG A 45 3.83 -1.45 -3.07
CA ARG A 45 2.99 -0.93 -4.15
C ARG A 45 2.30 -2.07 -4.89
N ARG A 46 3.06 -3.06 -5.37
CA ARG A 46 2.52 -4.22 -6.09
C ARG A 46 1.60 -5.07 -5.24
N TYR A 47 1.94 -5.27 -3.97
CA TYR A 47 1.08 -5.98 -3.04
C TYR A 47 -0.28 -5.30 -2.89
N TRP A 48 -0.30 -3.99 -2.67
CA TRP A 48 -1.56 -3.24 -2.51
C TRP A 48 -2.35 -3.14 -3.82
N GLU A 49 -1.68 -3.07 -4.97
CA GLU A 49 -2.33 -3.20 -6.28
C GLU A 49 -3.07 -4.52 -6.42
N LYS A 50 -2.37 -5.63 -6.16
CA LYS A 50 -2.97 -6.95 -6.21
C LYS A 50 -4.09 -7.12 -5.18
N TRP A 51 -3.87 -6.66 -3.96
CA TRP A 51 -4.87 -6.75 -2.90
C TRP A 51 -6.15 -6.00 -3.26
N ARG A 52 -6.04 -4.78 -3.83
CA ARG A 52 -7.20 -4.03 -4.31
C ARG A 52 -7.94 -4.75 -5.43
N ASP A 53 -7.21 -5.35 -6.36
CA ASP A 53 -7.78 -6.14 -7.46
C ASP A 53 -8.55 -7.35 -6.93
N ASP A 54 -7.90 -8.15 -6.09
CA ASP A 54 -8.47 -9.36 -5.48
C ASP A 54 -9.72 -9.04 -4.63
N ASN A 55 -9.76 -7.87 -3.98
CA ASN A 55 -10.86 -7.44 -3.10
C ASN A 55 -11.93 -6.58 -3.80
N ARG A 56 -11.81 -6.31 -5.11
CA ARG A 56 -12.76 -5.43 -5.82
C ARG A 56 -14.22 -5.86 -5.64
N ASN A 57 -14.49 -7.16 -5.72
CA ASN A 57 -15.85 -7.68 -5.60
C ASN A 57 -16.40 -7.51 -4.17
N ALA A 58 -15.56 -7.69 -3.15
CA ALA A 58 -15.95 -7.47 -1.76
C ALA A 58 -16.28 -6.00 -1.50
N PHE A 59 -15.48 -5.07 -2.02
CA PHE A 59 -15.78 -3.64 -1.95
C PHE A 59 -17.06 -3.28 -2.70
N LYS A 60 -17.28 -3.84 -3.88
CA LYS A 60 -18.51 -3.62 -4.65
C LYS A 60 -19.74 -4.08 -3.86
N ALA A 61 -19.74 -5.31 -3.36
CA ALA A 61 -20.85 -5.85 -2.57
C ALA A 61 -21.09 -5.04 -1.28
N TYR A 62 -20.03 -4.58 -0.62
CA TYR A 62 -20.15 -3.71 0.55
C TYR A 62 -20.78 -2.35 0.19
N ASN A 63 -20.33 -1.73 -0.92
CA ASN A 63 -20.87 -0.46 -1.38
C ASN A 63 -22.34 -0.57 -1.79
N GLU A 64 -22.73 -1.68 -2.41
CA GLU A 64 -24.14 -1.99 -2.74
C GLU A 64 -24.97 -2.11 -1.47
N ARG A 65 -24.51 -2.88 -0.47
CA ARG A 65 -25.18 -2.98 0.83
C ARG A 65 -25.32 -1.62 1.52
N VAL A 66 -24.27 -0.79 1.49
CA VAL A 66 -24.33 0.55 2.09
C VAL A 66 -25.29 1.47 1.34
N ALA A 67 -25.37 1.34 0.01
CA ALA A 67 -26.34 2.12 -0.78
C ALA A 67 -27.79 1.72 -0.45
N GLU A 68 -28.05 0.44 -0.15
CA GLU A 68 -29.38 -0.08 0.21
C GLU A 68 -29.72 0.19 1.69
N ASP A 69 -28.88 -0.25 2.61
CA ASP A 69 -29.17 -0.28 4.05
C ASP A 69 -28.60 0.91 4.82
N GLY A 70 -27.61 1.60 4.24
CA GLY A 70 -26.85 2.64 4.91
C GLY A 70 -25.74 2.12 5.81
N ILE A 71 -24.98 3.06 6.35
CA ILE A 71 -23.90 2.78 7.29
C ILE A 71 -24.52 2.51 8.66
N TRP A 72 -24.33 1.28 9.14
CA TRP A 72 -24.64 0.91 10.51
C TRP A 72 -23.88 1.82 11.49
N GLY A 73 -24.63 2.57 12.30
CA GLY A 73 -24.08 3.53 13.27
C GLY A 73 -24.11 4.99 12.84
N ALA A 74 -24.50 5.31 11.60
CA ALA A 74 -24.62 6.70 11.14
C ALA A 74 -25.52 7.56 12.06
N LYS A 75 -26.60 6.98 12.58
CA LYS A 75 -27.53 7.63 13.53
C LYS A 75 -26.92 8.00 14.89
N TYR A 76 -25.82 7.37 15.29
CA TYR A 76 -25.13 7.64 16.56
C TYR A 76 -23.90 8.55 16.38
N ARG A 77 -23.58 8.94 15.15
CA ARG A 77 -22.38 9.75 14.84
C ARG A 77 -22.51 11.14 15.46
N THR A 78 -21.51 11.55 16.24
CA THR A 78 -21.48 12.87 16.91
C THR A 78 -20.86 13.97 16.04
N PHE A 79 -19.99 13.63 15.09
CA PHE A 79 -19.31 14.55 14.18
C PHE A 79 -19.77 14.37 12.73
N GLY A 80 -19.63 15.39 11.87
CA GLY A 80 -19.89 15.25 10.43
C GLY A 80 -21.32 14.84 10.04
N LYS A 81 -22.32 15.08 10.89
CA LYS A 81 -23.73 14.64 10.71
C LYS A 81 -24.34 14.99 9.36
N SER A 82 -23.88 16.08 8.72
CA SER A 82 -24.31 16.52 7.39
C SER A 82 -23.95 15.57 6.24
N ALA A 83 -23.03 14.63 6.43
CA ALA A 83 -22.54 13.74 5.36
C ALA A 83 -23.50 12.57 5.02
N GLY A 84 -24.67 12.47 5.69
CA GLY A 84 -25.62 11.39 5.47
C GLY A 84 -25.14 10.02 5.99
N ASP A 85 -25.90 8.97 5.66
CA ASP A 85 -25.62 7.58 6.02
C ASP A 85 -25.20 6.70 4.83
N GLY A 86 -25.03 7.28 3.65
CA GLY A 86 -24.54 6.59 2.45
C GLY A 86 -25.59 5.84 1.65
N ARG A 87 -26.87 5.85 2.08
CA ARG A 87 -27.96 5.31 1.24
C ARG A 87 -28.13 6.13 -0.03
N LYS A 88 -28.49 5.46 -1.13
CA LYS A 88 -28.96 6.13 -2.33
C LYS A 88 -30.49 6.20 -2.25
N GLU A 89 -31.04 7.42 -2.35
CA GLU A 89 -32.49 7.66 -2.48
C GLU A 89 -33.03 7.20 -3.84
#